data_AF-A0A1M5KWS1-F1
#
_entry.id   AF-A0A1M5KWS1-F1
#
_cell.length_a   1.000
_cell.length_b   1.000
_cell.length_c   1.000
_cell.angle_alpha   90.00
_cell.angle_beta   90.00
_cell.angle_gamma   90.00
#
_symmetry.space_group_name_H-M   'P 1'
#
loop_
_entity.id
_entity.type
_entity.pdbx_description
1 polymer ?
#
loop_
_entity_poly.entity_id
_entity_poly.type
_entity_poly.pdbx_seq_one_letter_code
_entity_poly.pdbx_strand_id
1 'polypeptide(L)' 'MRKIGAVSQFLEKNFLHFNSASVVDAAKGYKAHLTDGGKMLISLAGAMSTAELAKPIPYLVFLQM' A
#
# COMPACT_ATOMS: atom_id res chain seq x y z
N MET A 1 0.76 11.46 -17.15
CA MET A 1 1.31 10.79 -15.95
C MET A 1 0.55 11.30 -14.72
N ARG A 2 0.03 10.40 -13.87
CA ARG A 2 -0.71 10.81 -12.65
C ARG A 2 0.27 11.46 -11.67
N LYS A 3 -0.05 12.67 -11.20
CA LYS A 3 0.80 13.42 -10.26
C LYS A 3 0.95 12.64 -8.96
N ILE A 4 2.16 12.58 -8.40
CA ILE A 4 2.43 11.96 -7.09
C ILE A 4 1.69 12.78 -6.02
N GLY A 5 0.83 12.13 -5.23
CA GLY A 5 0.00 12.82 -4.23
C GLY A 5 0.81 13.38 -3.05
N ALA A 6 0.24 14.35 -2.34
CA ALA A 6 0.90 15.02 -1.21
C ALA A 6 1.37 14.03 -0.12
N VAL A 7 0.58 12.99 0.14
CA VAL A 7 0.95 11.92 1.11
C VAL A 7 2.17 11.14 0.64
N SER A 8 2.23 10.76 -0.63
CA SER A 8 3.38 10.04 -1.19
C SER A 8 4.65 10.88 -1.11
N GLN A 9 4.57 12.18 -1.44
CA GLN A 9 5.71 13.09 -1.31
C GLN A 9 6.15 13.25 0.15
N PHE A 10 5.19 13.31 1.09
CA PHE A 10 5.48 13.36 2.52
C PHE A 10 6.22 12.10 2.99
N LEU A 11 5.75 10.92 2.59
CA LEU A 11 6.39 9.65 2.94
C LEU A 11 7.82 9.59 2.37
N GLU A 12 8.01 9.89 1.08
CA GLU A 12 9.34 9.85 0.46
C GLU A 12 10.35 10.81 1.11
N LYS A 13 9.89 11.97 1.61
CA LYS A 13 10.76 12.94 2.28
C LYS A 13 11.11 12.57 3.72
N ASN A 14 10.19 11.95 4.46
CA ASN A 14 10.31 11.80 5.92
C ASN A 14 10.57 10.36 6.38
N PHE A 15 10.17 9.35 5.60
CA PHE A 15 10.22 7.94 6.00
C PHE A 15 11.51 7.32 5.46
N LEU A 16 12.64 7.66 6.08
CA LEU A 16 13.98 7.34 5.56
C LEU A 16 14.68 6.18 6.28
N HIS A 17 14.15 5.71 7.42
CA HIS A 17 14.89 4.80 8.29
C HIS A 17 14.07 3.61 8.80
N PHE A 18 14.70 2.44 8.80
CA PHE A 18 14.19 1.19 9.37
C PHE A 18 12.72 0.92 8.98
N ASN A 19 11.84 0.86 9.97
CA ASN A 19 10.43 0.54 9.78
C ASN A 19 9.70 1.57 8.91
N SER A 20 10.07 2.85 8.99
CA SER A 20 9.42 3.89 8.18
C SER A 20 9.76 3.74 6.70
N ALA A 21 11.03 3.49 6.36
CA ALA A 21 11.47 3.27 4.97
C ALA A 21 10.73 2.08 4.33
N SER A 22 10.49 1.02 5.10
CA SER A 22 9.78 -0.17 4.61
C SER A 22 8.39 0.11 4.06
N VAL A 23 7.69 1.15 4.55
CA VAL A 23 6.38 1.56 4.02
C VAL A 23 6.51 2.13 2.61
N VAL A 24 7.53 2.93 2.35
CA VAL A 24 7.80 3.51 1.03
C VAL A 24 8.19 2.41 0.05
N ASP A 25 9.06 1.49 0.48
CA ASP A 25 9.52 0.38 -0.35
C ASP A 25 8.36 -0.57 -0.70
N ALA A 26 7.52 -0.93 0.28
CA ALA A 26 6.34 -1.74 0.06
C ALA A 26 5.35 -1.07 -0.92
N ALA A 27 5.13 0.24 -0.79
CA ALA A 27 4.24 0.97 -1.70
C ALA A 27 4.78 0.99 -3.14
N LYS A 28 6.08 1.20 -3.32
CA LYS A 28 6.75 1.16 -4.64
C LYS A 28 6.70 -0.24 -5.23
N GLY A 29 7.02 -1.27 -4.44
CA GLY A 29 6.99 -2.67 -4.86
C GLY A 29 5.59 -3.12 -5.28
N TYR A 30 4.56 -2.76 -4.51
CA TYR A 30 3.18 -3.08 -4.86
C TYR A 30 2.74 -2.42 -6.18
N LYS A 31 3.12 -1.17 -6.42
CA LYS A 31 2.84 -0.49 -7.69
C LYS A 31 3.52 -1.18 -8.88
N ALA A 32 4.77 -1.62 -8.71
CA ALA A 32 5.48 -2.38 -9.73
C ALA A 32 4.77 -3.71 -10.02
N HIS A 33 4.46 -4.49 -8.98
CA HIS A 33 3.71 -5.75 -9.08
C HIS A 33 2.39 -5.60 -9.85
N LEU A 34 1.64 -4.52 -9.58
CA LEU A 34 0.42 -4.21 -10.32
C LEU A 34 0.67 -3.85 -11.78
N THR A 35 1.73 -3.08 -12.06
CA THR A 35 2.10 -2.68 -13.42
C THR A 35 2.45 -3.90 -14.27
N ASP A 36 3.03 -4.93 -13.64
CA ASP A 36 3.38 -6.20 -14.27
C ASP A 36 2.18 -7.17 -14.40
N GLY A 37 0.97 -6.73 -14.08
CA GLY A 37 -0.25 -7.55 -14.16
C GLY A 37 -0.42 -8.54 -13.01
N GLY A 38 0.35 -8.38 -11.94
CA GLY A 38 0.26 -9.17 -10.72
C GLY A 38 -1.02 -8.88 -9.92
N LYS A 39 -1.59 -9.94 -9.31
CA LYS A 39 -2.75 -9.84 -8.42
C LYS A 39 -2.32 -9.77 -6.96
N MET A 40 -3.12 -9.12 -6.12
CA MET A 40 -2.85 -9.04 -4.68
C MET A 40 -3.58 -10.16 -3.92
N LEU A 41 -2.84 -10.82 -3.03
CA LEU A 41 -3.39 -11.65 -1.96
C LEU A 41 -3.20 -10.89 -0.64
N ILE A 42 -4.25 -10.78 0.16
CA ILE A 42 -4.20 -10.12 1.46
C ILE A 42 -4.50 -11.15 2.55
N SER A 43 -3.57 -11.30 3.48
CA SER A 43 -3.77 -12.03 4.74
C SER A 43 -3.74 -11.04 5.89
N LEU A 44 -4.73 -11.11 6.78
CA LEU A 44 -4.93 -10.15 7.85
C LEU A 44 -5.17 -10.87 9.17
N ALA A 45 -4.39 -10.51 10.20
CA ALA A 45 -4.55 -11.10 11.53
C ALA A 45 -5.83 -10.57 12.21
N GLY A 46 -6.47 -11.40 13.06
CA GLY A 46 -7.77 -11.06 13.68
C GLY A 46 -7.79 -9.70 14.39
N ALA A 47 -6.72 -9.34 15.12
CA ALA A 47 -6.62 -8.05 15.82
C ALA A 47 -6.69 -6.82 14.89
N MET A 48 -6.22 -6.94 13.65
CA MET A 48 -6.27 -5.85 12.66
C MET A 48 -7.69 -5.61 12.14
N SER A 49 -8.57 -6.63 12.19
CA SER A 49 -9.98 -6.47 11.84
C SER A 49 -10.73 -5.68 12.91
N THR A 50 -10.41 -5.89 14.18
CA THR A 50 -10.94 -5.08 15.29
C THR A 50 -10.49 -3.63 15.18
N ALA A 51 -9.27 -3.39 14.71
CA ALA A 51 -8.76 -2.06 14.39
C ALA A 51 -9.32 -1.46 13.08
N GLU A 52 -10.34 -2.09 12.48
CA GLU A 52 -11.00 -1.68 11.24
C GLU A 52 -10.11 -1.60 9.98
N LEU A 53 -8.91 -2.20 10.00
CA LEU A 53 -8.01 -2.18 8.84
C LEU A 53 -8.54 -2.96 7.63
N ALA A 54 -9.53 -3.85 7.84
CA ALA A 54 -10.16 -4.62 6.79
C ALA A 54 -11.19 -3.82 5.96
N LYS A 55 -11.72 -2.72 6.50
CA LYS A 55 -12.78 -1.91 5.87
C LYS A 55 -12.43 -1.35 4.49
N PRO A 56 -11.21 -0.84 4.23
CA PRO A 56 -10.83 -0.35 2.90
C PRO A 56 -10.47 -1.45 1.89
N ILE A 57 -10.29 -2.71 2.32
CA ILE A 57 -9.76 -3.79 1.47
C ILE A 57 -10.61 -4.06 0.21
N PRO A 58 -11.96 -4.11 0.26
CA PRO A 58 -12.76 -4.37 -0.93
C PRO A 58 -12.46 -3.38 -2.07
N TYR A 59 -12.29 -2.10 -1.75
CA TYR A 59 -11.94 -1.07 -2.75
C TYR A 59 -10.57 -1.32 -3.39
N LEU A 60 -9.62 -1.90 -2.66
CA LEU A 60 -8.31 -2.26 -3.20
C LEU A 60 -8.41 -3.45 -4.16
N VAL A 61 -9.25 -4.44 -3.86
CA VAL A 61 -9.42 -5.64 -4.69
C VAL A 61 -10.18 -5.33 -5.98
N PHE A 62 -11.24 -4.52 -5.92
CA PHE A 62 -12.01 -4.15 -7.10
C PHE A 62 -11.23 -3.30 -8.12
N LEU A 63 -10.20 -2.57 -7.68
CA LEU A 63 -9.33 -1.80 -8.58
C LEU A 63 -8.34 -2.67 -9.37
N GLN A 64 -8.30 -3.98 -9.10
CA GLN A 64 -7.37 -4.93 -9.71
C GLN A 64 -8.03 -5.95 -10.64
N MET A 65 -9.35 -5.87 -10.82
CA MET A 65 -10.13 -6.69 -11.76
C MET A 65 -10.40 -5.91 -13.03
#